data_AF-A0A8E0I9A4-F1
#
_entry.id   AF-A0A8E0I9A4-F1
#
_cell.length_a   1.000
_cell.length_b   1.000
_cell.length_c   1.000
_cell.angle_alpha   90.00
_cell.angle_beta   90.00
_cell.angle_gamma   90.00
#
_symmetry.space_group_name_H-M   'P 1'
#
loop_
_entity.id
_entity.type
_entity.pdbx_description
1 polymer ?
#
loop_
_entity_poly.entity_id
_entity_poly.type
_entity_poly.pdbx_seq_one_letter_code
_entity_poly.pdbx_strand_id
1 'polypeptide(L)'
;MLTVLHAIKHDNLKFKNTLVFGFVSGHFQIPQSGIEGRQATSRFLRDLSMYETSQHLEMKKALGLTVEHLGGLDYVDSQKENKLIATELYDPLYVYASTKENRDLVLKSLSGTNVSGRYQILKPRKNAYFGEGQPLYQDGWPTISFIGMPLALCQMASPITEPDIQSMFDQTKLIFQILVASDHQF
;
A
#
# COMPACT_ATOMS: atom_id res chain seq x y z
N MET A 1 0.12 9.29 -2.90
CA MET A 1 1.32 9.71 -2.12
C MET A 1 1.66 11.20 -2.27
N LEU A 2 1.84 11.75 -3.46
CA LEU A 2 2.11 13.19 -3.62
C LEU A 2 0.98 14.07 -3.04
N THR A 3 -0.28 13.67 -3.18
CA THR A 3 -1.43 14.33 -2.55
C THR A 3 -1.33 14.34 -1.02
N VAL A 4 -0.82 13.25 -0.41
CA VAL A 4 -0.61 13.17 1.04
C VAL A 4 0.49 14.14 1.48
N LEU A 5 1.62 14.16 0.76
CA LEU A 5 2.70 15.12 1.00
C LEU A 5 2.21 16.57 0.87
N HIS A 6 1.39 16.84 -0.14
CA HIS A 6 0.78 18.14 -0.34
C HIS A 6 -0.12 18.51 0.84
N ALA A 7 -1.00 17.63 1.30
CA ALA A 7 -1.87 17.86 2.46
C ALA A 7 -1.06 18.12 3.74
N ILE A 8 -0.04 17.31 4.03
CA ILE A 8 0.85 17.51 5.19
C ILE A 8 1.48 18.90 5.16
N LYS A 9 1.98 19.34 3.99
CA LYS A 9 2.60 20.65 3.82
C LYS A 9 1.57 21.79 3.92
N HIS A 10 0.46 21.66 3.20
CA HIS A 10 -0.60 22.66 3.12
C HIS A 10 -1.22 22.93 4.49
N ASP A 11 -1.55 21.88 5.22
CA ASP A 11 -2.19 21.96 6.53
C ASP A 11 -1.17 22.13 7.67
N ASN A 12 0.13 22.27 7.33
CA ASN A 12 1.25 22.43 8.25
C ASN A 12 1.27 21.38 9.38
N LEU A 13 0.95 20.14 9.05
CA LEU A 13 0.89 19.06 10.03
C LEU A 13 2.28 18.73 10.57
N LYS A 14 2.35 18.48 11.87
CA LYS A 14 3.57 18.08 12.57
C LYS A 14 3.43 16.65 13.06
N PHE A 15 4.46 15.87 12.78
CA PHE A 15 4.58 14.47 13.19
C PHE A 15 5.65 14.36 14.27
N LYS A 16 5.41 13.52 15.28
CA LYS A 16 6.40 13.19 16.30
C LYS A 16 7.48 12.27 15.73
N ASN A 17 7.07 11.35 14.87
CA ASN A 17 7.95 10.43 14.19
C ASN A 17 8.48 11.03 12.87
N THR A 18 9.66 10.58 12.46
CA THR A 18 10.21 10.95 11.15
C THR A 18 9.46 10.19 10.06
N LEU A 19 8.84 10.93 9.13
CA LEU A 19 8.20 10.33 7.96
C LEU A 19 9.20 10.15 6.82
N VAL A 20 9.31 8.93 6.30
CA VAL A 20 10.11 8.61 5.11
C VAL A 20 9.17 8.23 3.97
N PHE A 21 9.22 8.97 2.87
CA PHE A 21 8.42 8.71 1.68
C PHE A 21 9.28 8.01 0.62
N GLY A 22 9.02 6.72 0.39
CA GLY A 22 9.66 5.93 -0.67
C GLY A 22 8.81 5.86 -1.93
N PHE A 23 9.40 6.18 -3.08
CA PHE A 23 8.82 5.91 -4.40
C PHE A 23 9.62 4.75 -5.03
N VAL A 24 9.01 3.58 -5.06
CA VAL A 24 9.69 2.33 -5.45
C VAL A 24 9.49 2.08 -6.94
N SER A 25 10.59 1.81 -7.65
CA SER A 25 10.60 1.41 -9.06
C SER A 25 10.95 -0.07 -9.21
N GLY A 26 10.41 -0.74 -10.23
CA GLY A 26 10.74 -2.14 -10.54
C GLY A 26 9.83 -3.19 -9.92
N HIS A 27 8.69 -2.78 -9.35
CA HIS A 27 7.68 -3.66 -8.72
C HIS A 27 7.24 -4.84 -9.61
N PHE A 28 7.08 -4.62 -10.93
CA PHE A 28 6.64 -5.63 -11.90
C PHE A 28 7.78 -6.39 -12.62
N GLN A 29 9.05 -6.26 -12.21
CA GLN A 29 10.11 -7.05 -12.84
C GLN A 29 9.99 -8.54 -12.46
N ILE A 30 9.59 -9.40 -13.41
CA ILE A 30 9.62 -10.86 -13.26
C ILE A 30 10.37 -11.47 -14.47
N PRO A 31 11.50 -12.17 -14.23
CA PRO A 31 11.49 -13.64 -14.10
C PRO A 31 12.06 -14.16 -12.76
N GLN A 32 12.64 -13.27 -11.94
CA GLN A 32 13.57 -13.57 -10.83
C GLN A 32 13.28 -12.73 -9.57
N SER A 33 12.12 -12.05 -9.50
CA SER A 33 11.65 -11.17 -8.40
C SER A 33 12.77 -10.57 -7.54
N GLY A 34 13.55 -9.64 -8.07
CA GLY A 34 14.58 -8.86 -7.34
C GLY A 34 15.73 -9.65 -6.70
N ILE A 35 16.49 -9.01 -5.80
CA ILE A 35 17.66 -9.61 -5.15
C ILE A 35 17.18 -10.85 -4.37
N GLU A 36 17.67 -12.04 -4.73
CA GLU A 36 17.35 -13.31 -4.06
C GLU A 36 15.85 -13.65 -4.00
N GLY A 37 15.05 -13.22 -4.99
CA GLY A 37 13.60 -13.49 -4.99
C GLY A 37 12.76 -12.55 -4.12
N ARG A 38 13.32 -11.41 -3.68
CA ARG A 38 12.63 -10.36 -2.92
C ARG A 38 12.16 -9.18 -3.78
N GLN A 39 10.99 -8.61 -3.44
CA GLN A 39 10.41 -7.43 -4.11
C GLN A 39 11.30 -6.18 -4.07
N ALA A 40 11.00 -5.18 -4.89
CA ALA A 40 11.84 -4.00 -5.10
C ALA A 40 12.17 -3.24 -3.79
N THR A 41 11.26 -3.19 -2.82
CA THR A 41 11.49 -2.59 -1.49
C THR A 41 12.64 -3.24 -0.71
N SER A 42 13.03 -4.49 -1.02
CA SER A 42 14.18 -5.15 -0.38
C SER A 42 15.50 -4.41 -0.59
N ARG A 43 15.65 -3.71 -1.72
CA ARG A 43 16.81 -2.89 -2.02
C ARG A 43 16.92 -1.71 -1.04
N PHE A 44 15.79 -1.07 -0.74
CA PHE A 44 15.72 0.01 0.24
C PHE A 44 16.13 -0.49 1.63
N LEU A 45 15.63 -1.65 2.07
CA LEU A 45 15.98 -2.22 3.38
C LEU A 45 17.49 -2.46 3.53
N ARG A 46 18.12 -3.04 2.50
CA ARG A 46 19.57 -3.26 2.48
C ARG A 46 20.33 -1.93 2.59
N ASP A 47 19.96 -0.94 1.79
CA ASP A 47 20.64 0.35 1.76
C ASP A 47 20.42 1.14 3.05
N LEU A 48 19.25 1.04 3.68
CA LEU A 48 18.95 1.61 4.99
C LEU A 48 19.80 0.99 6.10
N SER A 49 19.95 -0.34 6.10
CA SER A 49 20.78 -1.06 7.07
C SER A 49 22.27 -0.68 6.94
N MET A 50 22.77 -0.55 5.70
CA MET A 50 24.13 -0.05 5.45
C MET A 50 24.29 1.39 5.95
N TYR A 51 23.29 2.24 5.73
CA TYR A 51 23.30 3.62 6.22
C TYR A 51 23.34 3.67 7.76
N GLU A 52 22.46 2.95 8.45
CA GLU A 52 22.44 2.84 9.92
C GLU A 52 23.79 2.44 10.49
N THR A 53 24.39 1.40 9.91
CA THR A 53 25.70 0.91 10.30
C THR A 53 26.77 1.99 10.11
N SER A 54 26.80 2.64 8.94
CA SER A 54 27.81 3.66 8.61
C SER A 54 27.71 4.92 9.48
N GLN A 55 26.50 5.25 9.96
CA GLN A 55 26.23 6.43 10.76
C GLN A 55 26.18 6.14 12.26
N HIS A 56 26.36 4.88 12.68
CA HIS A 56 26.17 4.42 14.06
C HIS A 56 24.80 4.83 14.63
N LEU A 57 23.74 4.67 13.84
CA LEU A 57 22.38 5.00 14.20
C LEU A 57 21.58 3.74 14.51
N GLU A 58 20.70 3.84 15.52
CA GLU A 58 19.66 2.84 15.79
C GLU A 58 18.29 3.48 15.56
N MET A 59 17.64 3.18 14.42
CA MET A 59 16.30 3.70 14.15
C MET A 59 15.23 2.68 14.50
N LYS A 60 14.30 3.05 15.38
CA LYS A 60 13.07 2.30 15.62
C LYS A 60 12.19 2.32 14.37
N LYS A 61 11.86 1.14 13.84
CA LYS A 61 11.00 0.99 12.66
C LYS A 61 9.54 0.95 13.10
N ALA A 62 8.92 2.12 13.23
CA ALA A 62 7.59 2.26 13.82
C ALA A 62 6.48 1.59 12.97
N LEU A 63 6.41 1.89 11.68
CA LEU A 63 5.41 1.36 10.76
C LEU A 63 5.87 1.50 9.29
N GLY A 64 5.71 0.43 8.52
CA GLY A 64 5.74 0.47 7.05
C GLY A 64 4.32 0.58 6.49
N LEU A 65 4.03 1.66 5.76
CA LEU A 65 2.75 1.87 5.08
C LEU A 65 2.96 1.81 3.57
N THR A 66 2.45 0.76 2.89
CA THR A 66 2.59 0.61 1.43
C THR A 66 1.24 0.68 0.73
N VAL A 67 1.25 1.17 -0.51
CA VAL A 67 0.05 1.49 -1.27
C VAL A 67 0.27 1.13 -2.74
N GLU A 68 -0.61 0.29 -3.27
CA GLU A 68 -0.53 -0.24 -4.63
C GLU A 68 -1.92 -0.25 -5.28
N HIS A 69 -1.97 0.12 -6.57
CA HIS A 69 -3.11 -0.10 -7.48
C HIS A 69 -4.48 0.44 -6.98
N LEU A 70 -4.49 1.67 -6.47
CA LEU A 70 -5.73 2.35 -6.03
C LEU A 70 -6.68 2.65 -7.20
N GLY A 71 -7.98 2.76 -6.90
CA GLY A 71 -9.02 3.17 -7.84
C GLY A 71 -9.48 2.11 -8.84
N GLY A 72 -8.98 0.87 -8.73
CA GLY A 72 -9.38 -0.20 -9.63
C GLY A 72 -10.88 -0.51 -9.53
N LEU A 73 -11.50 -0.78 -10.67
CA LEU A 73 -12.78 -1.48 -10.76
C LEU A 73 -12.55 -2.99 -10.79
N ASP A 74 -13.60 -3.72 -10.46
CA ASP A 74 -13.67 -5.15 -10.64
C ASP A 74 -14.14 -5.48 -12.05
N TYR A 75 -13.62 -6.56 -12.61
CA TYR A 75 -13.85 -6.95 -13.99
C TYR A 75 -14.18 -8.43 -14.07
N VAL A 76 -14.89 -8.81 -15.12
CA VAL A 76 -15.05 -10.19 -15.57
C VAL A 76 -14.36 -10.34 -16.91
N ASP A 77 -13.56 -11.39 -17.05
CA ASP A 77 -13.03 -11.83 -18.34
C ASP A 77 -14.12 -12.61 -19.09
N SER A 78 -14.78 -11.94 -20.04
CA SER A 78 -15.87 -12.53 -20.80
C SER A 78 -15.34 -13.23 -22.05
N GLN A 79 -15.31 -14.57 -22.00
CA GLN A 79 -14.98 -15.38 -23.17
C GLN A 79 -15.95 -15.18 -24.34
N LYS A 80 -17.25 -14.97 -24.04
CA LYS A 80 -18.28 -14.76 -25.07
C LYS A 80 -18.04 -13.48 -25.87
N GLU A 81 -17.65 -12.41 -25.17
CA GLU A 81 -17.45 -11.09 -25.76
C GLU A 81 -15.97 -10.83 -26.12
N ASN A 82 -15.08 -11.77 -25.80
CA ASN A 82 -13.63 -11.69 -25.93
C ASN A 82 -13.05 -10.36 -25.39
N LYS A 83 -13.54 -9.92 -24.23
CA LYS A 83 -13.14 -8.65 -23.60
C LYS A 83 -13.35 -8.69 -22.09
N LEU A 84 -12.59 -7.85 -21.39
CA LEU A 84 -12.86 -7.50 -20.00
C LEU A 84 -14.10 -6.61 -19.91
N ILE A 85 -14.96 -6.89 -18.94
CA ILE A 85 -16.19 -6.15 -18.68
C ILE A 85 -16.17 -5.69 -17.22
N ALA A 86 -16.24 -4.39 -16.97
CA ALA A 86 -16.34 -3.85 -15.62
C ALA A 86 -17.66 -4.30 -14.96
N THR A 87 -17.63 -4.64 -13.67
CA THR A 87 -18.81 -5.12 -12.93
C THR A 87 -19.57 -4.00 -12.22
N GLU A 88 -19.21 -2.73 -12.46
CA GLU A 88 -19.68 -1.54 -11.73
C GLU A 88 -19.34 -1.56 -10.21
N LEU A 89 -18.54 -2.53 -9.76
CA LEU A 89 -18.04 -2.62 -8.39
C LEU A 89 -16.57 -2.19 -8.34
N TYR A 90 -16.15 -1.62 -7.21
CA TYR A 90 -14.73 -1.39 -6.94
C TYR A 90 -13.98 -2.70 -6.76
N ASP A 91 -12.74 -2.81 -7.25
CA ASP A 91 -11.86 -3.95 -6.98
C ASP A 91 -11.72 -4.19 -5.46
N PRO A 92 -11.65 -5.44 -4.97
CA PRO A 92 -11.38 -5.68 -3.58
C PRO A 92 -9.99 -5.17 -3.22
N LEU A 93 -9.93 -4.23 -2.27
CA LEU A 93 -8.68 -3.71 -1.77
C LEU A 93 -8.23 -4.57 -0.59
N TYR A 94 -7.20 -5.39 -0.81
CA TYR A 94 -6.59 -6.18 0.24
C TYR A 94 -5.73 -5.29 1.15
N VAL A 95 -5.99 -5.36 2.46
CA VAL A 95 -5.27 -4.58 3.47
C VAL A 95 -4.55 -5.54 4.41
N TYR A 96 -3.25 -5.76 4.18
CA TYR A 96 -2.44 -6.58 5.08
C TYR A 96 -2.05 -5.77 6.31
N ALA A 97 -2.47 -6.21 7.51
CA ALA A 97 -2.10 -5.61 8.78
C ALA A 97 -1.31 -6.61 9.63
N SER A 98 -0.04 -6.31 9.93
CA SER A 98 0.88 -7.29 10.53
C SER A 98 0.68 -7.55 12.02
N THR A 99 0.13 -6.58 12.76
CA THR A 99 -0.15 -6.67 14.20
C THR A 99 -1.63 -6.46 14.50
N LYS A 100 -2.06 -6.79 15.73
CA LYS A 100 -3.43 -6.53 16.17
C LYS A 100 -3.70 -5.02 16.19
N GLU A 101 -2.73 -4.24 16.66
CA GLU A 101 -2.79 -2.80 16.77
C GLU A 101 -2.96 -2.14 15.40
N ASN A 102 -2.21 -2.62 14.39
CA ASN A 102 -2.36 -2.17 13.01
C ASN A 102 -3.74 -2.51 12.45
N ARG A 103 -4.24 -3.72 12.73
CA ARG A 103 -5.58 -4.15 12.29
C ARG A 103 -6.67 -3.27 12.90
N ASP A 104 -6.58 -3.00 14.20
CA ASP A 104 -7.54 -2.18 14.93
C ASP A 104 -7.47 -0.72 14.47
N LEU A 105 -6.28 -0.21 14.15
CA LEU A 105 -6.08 1.10 13.52
C LEU A 105 -6.79 1.21 12.16
N VAL A 106 -6.65 0.21 11.29
CA VAL A 106 -7.32 0.18 9.98
C VAL A 106 -8.84 0.19 10.16
N LEU A 107 -9.38 -0.67 11.04
CA LEU A 107 -10.82 -0.74 11.29
C LEU A 107 -11.39 0.57 11.84
N LYS A 108 -10.70 1.17 12.81
CA LYS A 108 -11.09 2.47 13.37
C LYS A 108 -11.10 3.56 12.30
N SER A 109 -10.09 3.56 11.44
CA SER A 109 -9.96 4.56 10.36
C SER A 109 -11.04 4.36 9.29
N LEU A 110 -11.34 3.11 8.91
CA LEU A 110 -12.45 2.79 8.00
C LEU A 110 -13.79 3.30 8.53
N SER A 111 -14.07 3.03 9.80
CA SER A 111 -15.29 3.51 10.46
C SER A 111 -15.34 5.04 10.57
N GLY A 112 -14.19 5.70 10.74
CA GLY A 112 -14.11 7.16 10.89
C GLY A 112 -14.08 7.94 9.58
N THR A 113 -13.59 7.36 8.49
CA THR A 113 -13.49 8.05 7.19
C THR A 113 -14.80 7.98 6.39
N ASN A 114 -15.66 6.98 6.67
CA ASN A 114 -16.87 6.66 5.89
C ASN A 114 -16.58 6.56 4.38
N VAL A 115 -15.53 5.81 4.02
CA VAL A 115 -15.12 5.61 2.63
C VAL A 115 -15.84 4.42 2.02
N SER A 116 -16.23 4.58 0.75
CA SER A 116 -16.81 3.50 -0.04
C SER A 116 -15.72 2.60 -0.61
N GLY A 117 -15.98 1.30 -0.72
CA GLY A 117 -15.02 0.33 -1.23
C GLY A 117 -15.19 -1.07 -0.63
N ARG A 118 -14.50 -2.05 -1.20
CA ARG A 118 -14.50 -3.44 -0.72
C ARG A 118 -13.16 -3.74 -0.05
N TYR A 119 -13.03 -3.39 1.23
CA TYR A 119 -11.80 -3.57 1.99
C TYR A 119 -11.73 -4.96 2.64
N GLN A 120 -10.71 -5.75 2.30
CA GLN A 120 -10.47 -7.06 2.90
C GLN A 120 -9.23 -7.01 3.78
N ILE A 121 -9.43 -7.00 5.11
CA ILE A 121 -8.32 -6.95 6.05
C ILE A 121 -7.76 -8.35 6.26
N LEU A 122 -6.48 -8.53 5.93
CA LEU A 122 -5.78 -9.80 5.97
C LEU A 122 -4.63 -9.77 6.98
N LYS A 123 -4.37 -10.93 7.60
CA LYS A 123 -3.14 -11.13 8.39
C LYS A 123 -2.04 -11.64 7.44
N PRO A 124 -0.90 -10.94 7.32
CA PRO A 124 0.20 -11.42 6.49
C PRO A 124 0.76 -12.72 7.03
N ARG A 125 1.23 -13.58 6.12
CA ARG A 125 2.00 -14.79 6.44
C ARG A 125 3.32 -14.72 5.67
N LYS A 126 4.40 -15.29 6.22
CA LYS A 126 5.74 -15.24 5.61
C LYS A 126 5.77 -15.61 4.12
N ASN A 127 4.95 -16.59 3.72
CA ASN A 127 4.89 -17.12 2.35
C ASN A 127 3.62 -16.67 1.58
N ALA A 128 2.73 -15.89 2.21
CA ALA A 128 1.48 -15.43 1.60
C ALA A 128 1.24 -13.98 2.00
N TYR A 129 2.00 -13.11 1.35
CA TYR A 129 1.91 -11.66 1.44
C TYR A 129 2.43 -11.11 0.11
N PHE A 130 1.52 -10.57 -0.70
CA PHE A 130 1.85 -9.92 -1.96
C PHE A 130 2.20 -8.45 -1.73
N GLY A 131 2.80 -7.80 -2.73
CA GLY A 131 3.06 -6.37 -2.70
C GLY A 131 4.35 -5.94 -1.99
N GLU A 132 4.61 -4.63 -2.02
CA GLU A 132 5.82 -3.98 -1.51
C GLU A 132 5.91 -3.97 0.02
N GLY A 133 4.83 -4.30 0.71
CA GLY A 133 4.83 -4.51 2.16
C GLY A 133 5.52 -5.82 2.58
N GLN A 134 5.64 -6.80 1.67
CA GLN A 134 6.17 -8.11 1.97
C GLN A 134 7.62 -8.06 2.50
N PRO A 135 8.59 -7.38 1.85
CA PRO A 135 9.96 -7.32 2.35
C PRO A 135 10.06 -6.67 3.73
N LEU A 136 9.26 -5.62 4.00
CA LEU A 136 9.24 -4.93 5.29
C LEU A 136 8.81 -5.88 6.42
N TYR A 137 7.74 -6.64 6.18
CA TYR A 137 7.25 -7.62 7.15
C TYR A 137 8.22 -8.79 7.35
N GLN A 138 8.87 -9.26 6.28
CA GLN A 138 9.91 -10.30 6.38
C GLN A 138 11.11 -9.84 7.21
N ASP A 139 11.39 -8.53 7.20
CA ASP A 139 12.44 -7.87 8.00
C ASP A 139 11.98 -7.53 9.44
N GLY A 140 10.75 -7.93 9.81
CA GLY A 140 10.22 -7.76 11.17
C GLY A 140 9.54 -6.41 11.43
N TRP A 141 9.32 -5.58 10.42
CA TRP A 141 8.66 -4.30 10.60
C TRP A 141 7.15 -4.49 10.83
N PRO A 142 6.50 -3.68 11.69
CA PRO A 142 5.06 -3.51 11.64
C PRO A 142 4.66 -2.95 10.27
N THR A 143 3.63 -3.50 9.63
CA THR A 143 3.17 -3.06 8.31
C THR A 143 1.66 -2.91 8.24
N ILE A 144 1.21 -1.94 7.44
CA ILE A 144 -0.12 -1.85 6.85
C ILE A 144 0.08 -1.68 5.34
N SER A 145 -0.47 -2.57 4.52
CA SER A 145 -0.26 -2.54 3.08
C SER A 145 -1.55 -2.69 2.30
N PHE A 146 -1.81 -1.71 1.44
CA PHE A 146 -2.99 -1.63 0.58
C PHE A 146 -2.64 -2.13 -0.81
N ILE A 147 -3.36 -3.14 -1.28
CA ILE A 147 -3.08 -3.82 -2.54
C ILE A 147 -4.38 -4.04 -3.30
N GLY A 148 -4.56 -3.32 -4.40
CA GLY A 148 -5.52 -3.66 -5.43
C GLY A 148 -4.93 -4.71 -6.36
N MET A 149 -5.74 -5.64 -6.84
CA MET A 149 -5.32 -6.63 -7.85
C MET A 149 -6.37 -6.73 -8.97
N PRO A 150 -6.71 -5.60 -9.63
CA PRO A 150 -7.73 -5.62 -10.66
C PRO A 150 -7.28 -6.51 -11.82
N LEU A 151 -8.20 -7.28 -12.41
CA LEU A 151 -7.88 -8.08 -13.60
C LEU A 151 -7.32 -7.24 -14.76
N ALA A 152 -7.69 -5.95 -14.80
CA ALA A 152 -7.20 -4.99 -15.78
C ALA A 152 -5.77 -4.47 -15.52
N LEU A 153 -5.10 -4.86 -14.43
CA LEU A 153 -3.83 -4.27 -13.97
C LEU A 153 -2.73 -4.22 -15.03
N CYS A 154 -2.60 -5.28 -15.84
CA CYS A 154 -1.57 -5.39 -16.88
C CYS A 154 -2.13 -5.15 -18.29
N GLN A 155 -3.34 -4.61 -18.41
CA GLN A 155 -3.93 -4.26 -19.70
C GLN A 155 -3.33 -2.96 -20.22
N MET A 156 -3.44 -2.77 -21.54
CA MET A 156 -3.17 -1.48 -22.16
C MET A 156 -4.08 -0.41 -21.55
N ALA A 157 -3.53 0.79 -21.35
CA ALA A 157 -4.30 1.93 -20.87
C ALA A 157 -5.45 2.23 -21.84
N SER A 158 -6.66 2.36 -21.28
CA SER A 158 -7.87 2.70 -22.03
C SER A 158 -8.88 3.36 -21.10
N PRO A 159 -9.85 4.14 -21.60
CA PRO A 159 -10.92 4.71 -20.76
C PRO A 159 -11.73 3.66 -19.98
N ILE A 160 -11.72 2.40 -20.42
CA ILE A 160 -12.44 1.30 -19.76
C ILE A 160 -11.64 0.78 -18.55
N THR A 161 -10.31 0.89 -18.59
CA THR A 161 -9.38 0.37 -17.59
C THR A 161 -8.76 1.47 -16.72
N GLU A 162 -9.18 2.72 -16.93
CA GLU A 162 -8.76 3.86 -16.14
C GLU A 162 -9.22 3.73 -14.68
N PRO A 163 -8.34 4.04 -13.70
CA PRO A 163 -8.74 4.08 -12.31
C PRO A 163 -9.82 5.13 -12.06
N ASP A 164 -10.79 4.81 -11.20
CA ASP A 164 -11.77 5.78 -10.74
C ASP A 164 -11.11 6.79 -9.79
N ILE A 165 -11.05 8.06 -10.21
CA ILE A 165 -10.34 9.12 -9.51
C ILE A 165 -10.97 9.42 -8.15
N GLN A 166 -12.30 9.35 -8.03
CA GLN A 166 -12.98 9.60 -6.77
C GLN A 166 -12.66 8.51 -5.73
N SER A 167 -12.68 7.25 -6.15
CA SER A 167 -12.27 6.10 -5.36
C SER A 167 -10.79 6.19 -4.95
N MET A 168 -9.89 6.55 -5.88
CA MET A 168 -8.48 6.81 -5.55
C MET A 168 -8.33 7.88 -4.47
N PHE A 169 -9.11 8.96 -4.56
CA PHE A 169 -9.09 10.05 -3.59
C PHE A 169 -9.59 9.58 -2.21
N ASP A 170 -10.71 8.86 -2.16
CA ASP A 170 -11.28 8.34 -0.92
C ASP A 170 -10.34 7.32 -0.24
N GLN A 171 -9.74 6.43 -1.03
CA GLN A 171 -8.71 5.50 -0.56
C GLN A 171 -7.48 6.26 -0.04
N THR A 172 -7.04 7.32 -0.74
CA THR A 172 -5.94 8.17 -0.29
C THR A 172 -6.26 8.89 1.02
N LYS A 173 -7.51 9.33 1.21
CA LYS A 173 -7.98 9.94 2.45
C LYS A 173 -7.93 8.96 3.62
N LEU A 174 -8.37 7.72 3.41
CA LEU A 174 -8.25 6.64 4.40
C LEU A 174 -6.79 6.41 4.79
N ILE A 175 -5.90 6.26 3.80
CA ILE A 175 -4.46 6.05 4.01
C ILE A 175 -3.85 7.21 4.80
N PHE A 176 -4.25 8.45 4.48
CA PHE A 176 -3.82 9.63 5.20
C PHE A 176 -4.30 9.64 6.66
N GLN A 177 -5.55 9.27 6.93
CA GLN A 177 -6.06 9.15 8.30
C GLN A 177 -5.29 8.10 9.10
N ILE A 178 -4.97 6.96 8.48
CA ILE A 178 -4.14 5.92 9.11
C ILE A 178 -2.75 6.44 9.42
N LEU A 179 -2.11 7.15 8.49
CA LEU A 179 -0.80 7.77 8.71
C LEU A 179 -0.82 8.72 9.92
N VAL A 180 -1.77 9.66 9.95
CA VAL A 180 -1.92 10.63 11.05
C VAL A 180 -2.20 9.91 12.37
N ALA A 181 -3.12 8.95 12.38
CA ALA A 181 -3.46 8.22 13.59
C ALA A 181 -2.32 7.30 14.09
N SER A 182 -1.48 6.77 13.20
CA SER A 182 -0.33 5.95 13.54
C SER A 182 0.78 6.73 14.25
N ASP A 183 0.98 8.01 13.93
CA ASP A 183 1.98 8.86 14.59
C ASP A 183 1.72 9.03 16.09
N HIS A 184 0.45 8.89 16.50
CA HIS A 184 0.06 8.95 17.90
C HIS A 184 0.17 7.62 18.63
N GLN A 185 0.42 6.51 17.93
CA GLN A 185 0.58 5.17 18.52
C GLN A 185 2.02 4.82 18.91
N PHE A 186 3.04 5.46 18.30
CA PHE A 186 4.44 5.01 18.37
C PHE A 186 5.42 6.02 18.96
#